data_AF-A0A8W8NH15-F1
#
_entry.id   AF-A0A8W8NH15-F1
#
_cell.length_a   1.000
_cell.length_b   1.000
_cell.length_c   1.000
_cell.angle_alpha   90.00
_cell.angle_beta   90.00
_cell.angle_gamma   90.00
#
_symmetry.space_group_name_H-M   'P 1'
#
loop_
_entity.id
_entity.type
_entity.pdbx_description
1 polymer ?
#
loop_
_entity_poly.entity_id
_entity_poly.type
_entity_poly.pdbx_seq_one_letter_code
_entity_poly.pdbx_strand_id
1 'polypeptide(L)'
;MRGSEMGDLDVIVEDKSGSDIARWTMSGSVDSGWNQGFVSLPVQAEMINVTGRRGSGFRSDIALDDFKIYQGHCNCPPFTFGTNCNKTCVCDQSKSLLCDKDTGECLCKNGWTGVKCSCREKTKCDENSFCEGSNCFCNDGVLNKPTNCSDEVLVLYSCSFETDIETCSIYNHGEMKWRKHSNGTPSDNTGPYSAKEGTFYAYTEATGLSTGNEGVMEISLANLNLSKYPISNSTCYQHA
;
A
#
# COMPACT_ATOMS: atom_id res chain seq x y z
N MET A 1 -5.86 1.00 -11.93
CA MET A 1 -5.78 0.70 -13.38
C MET A 1 -7.12 0.96 -14.03
N ARG A 2 -7.18 1.90 -15.00
CA ARG A 2 -8.41 2.28 -15.71
C ARG A 2 -8.16 2.21 -17.21
N GLY A 3 -9.03 1.53 -17.94
CA GLY A 3 -8.99 1.49 -19.41
C GLY A 3 -9.69 0.26 -19.97
N SER A 4 -10.35 0.38 -21.12
CA SER A 4 -11.14 -0.75 -21.67
C SER A 4 -10.27 -1.89 -22.22
N GLU A 5 -8.97 -1.69 -22.35
CA GLU A 5 -8.02 -2.61 -22.98
C GLU A 5 -6.87 -2.95 -22.03
N MET A 6 -7.12 -2.82 -20.72
CA MET A 6 -6.10 -3.03 -19.69
C MET A 6 -5.46 -4.42 -19.76
N GLY A 7 -4.15 -4.46 -19.57
CA GLY A 7 -3.42 -5.67 -19.21
C GLY A 7 -3.34 -5.84 -17.70
N ASP A 8 -2.11 -6.06 -17.21
CA ASP A 8 -1.85 -6.51 -15.85
C ASP A 8 -0.79 -5.64 -15.18
N LEU A 9 -0.91 -5.49 -13.87
CA LEU A 9 0.14 -4.99 -12.99
C LEU A 9 0.54 -6.11 -12.05
N ASP A 10 1.79 -6.58 -12.17
CA ASP A 10 2.39 -7.57 -11.31
C ASP A 10 3.40 -6.92 -10.36
N VAL A 11 3.44 -7.39 -9.13
CA VAL A 11 4.51 -7.13 -8.17
C VAL A 11 5.07 -8.48 -7.77
N ILE A 12 6.25 -8.79 -8.29
CA ILE A 12 6.91 -10.08 -8.15
C ILE A 12 8.08 -9.89 -7.19
N VAL A 13 8.19 -10.79 -6.22
CA VAL A 13 9.29 -10.82 -5.26
C VAL A 13 10.14 -12.04 -5.59
N GLU A 14 11.42 -11.82 -5.81
CA GLU A 14 12.37 -12.86 -6.20
C GLU A 14 13.42 -13.10 -5.12
N ASP A 15 13.85 -14.36 -5.01
CA ASP A 15 15.03 -14.73 -4.23
C ASP A 15 16.33 -14.57 -5.04
N LYS A 16 17.47 -14.87 -4.41
CA LYS A 16 18.79 -14.80 -5.04
C LYS A 16 18.95 -15.67 -6.30
N SER A 17 18.07 -16.65 -6.51
CA SER A 17 18.11 -17.53 -7.68
C SER A 17 17.28 -17.00 -8.85
N GLY A 18 16.56 -15.88 -8.64
CA GLY A 18 15.58 -15.36 -9.59
C GLY A 18 14.26 -16.13 -9.56
N SER A 19 13.98 -16.89 -8.50
CA SER A 19 12.70 -17.59 -8.36
C SER A 19 11.66 -16.64 -7.77
N ASP A 20 10.48 -16.57 -8.38
CA ASP A 20 9.29 -15.95 -7.78
C ASP A 20 8.96 -16.64 -6.44
N ILE A 21 9.09 -15.91 -5.34
CA ILE A 21 8.78 -16.39 -3.98
C ILE A 21 7.54 -15.72 -3.38
N ALA A 22 7.09 -14.59 -3.94
CA ALA A 22 5.79 -14.00 -3.67
C ALA A 22 5.33 -13.16 -4.87
N ARG A 23 4.02 -12.99 -5.02
CA ARG A 23 3.42 -12.22 -6.11
C ARG A 23 2.11 -11.58 -5.67
N TRP A 24 1.88 -10.36 -6.13
CA TRP A 24 0.56 -9.74 -6.19
C TRP A 24 0.28 -9.33 -7.64
N THR A 25 -0.97 -9.48 -8.08
CA THR A 25 -1.36 -9.16 -9.45
C THR A 25 -2.72 -8.47 -9.45
N MET A 26 -2.84 -7.43 -10.27
CA MET A 26 -4.11 -6.80 -10.63
C MET A 26 -4.28 -6.82 -12.14
N SER A 27 -5.41 -7.35 -12.60
CA SER A 27 -5.69 -7.55 -14.02
C SER A 27 -6.95 -6.79 -14.45
N GLY A 28 -6.91 -6.23 -15.66
CA GLY A 28 -8.05 -5.57 -16.26
C GLY A 28 -8.34 -4.19 -15.66
N SER A 29 -9.48 -3.61 -16.07
CA SER A 29 -9.94 -2.33 -15.56
C SER A 29 -10.61 -2.52 -14.20
N VAL A 30 -10.24 -1.69 -13.23
CA VAL A 30 -10.85 -1.70 -11.88
C VAL A 30 -11.81 -0.53 -11.75
N ASP A 31 -11.30 0.67 -11.50
CA ASP A 31 -12.08 1.90 -11.41
C ASP A 31 -11.22 3.12 -11.81
N SER A 32 -11.79 4.32 -11.67
CA SER A 32 -11.10 5.58 -11.97
C SER A 32 -10.27 6.15 -10.81
N GLY A 33 -10.15 5.40 -9.70
CA GLY A 33 -9.43 5.81 -8.50
C GLY A 33 -8.09 5.11 -8.31
N TRP A 34 -7.40 5.54 -7.27
CA TRP A 34 -6.19 4.90 -6.73
C TRP A 34 -6.59 3.68 -5.90
N ASN A 35 -5.93 2.55 -6.13
CA ASN A 35 -6.26 1.24 -5.58
C ASN A 35 -5.01 0.64 -4.95
N GLN A 36 -5.17 0.10 -3.74
CA GLN A 36 -4.04 -0.45 -3.01
C GLN A 36 -3.80 -1.93 -3.30
N GLY A 37 -2.51 -2.30 -3.36
CA GLY A 37 -2.04 -3.67 -3.48
C GLY A 37 -0.95 -3.98 -2.47
N PHE A 38 -0.92 -5.24 -2.02
CA PHE A 38 -0.01 -5.69 -0.98
C PHE A 38 0.64 -7.02 -1.35
N VAL A 39 1.96 -7.10 -1.18
CA VAL A 39 2.73 -8.35 -1.26
C VAL A 39 3.64 -8.48 -0.05
N SER A 40 3.69 -9.68 0.53
CA SER A 40 4.63 -9.99 1.60
C SER A 40 6.02 -10.22 1.01
N LEU A 41 7.06 -9.67 1.64
CA LEU A 41 8.47 -9.94 1.34
C LEU A 41 8.97 -11.01 2.32
N PRO A 42 9.24 -12.24 1.85
CA PRO A 42 9.93 -13.24 2.64
C PRO A 42 11.34 -12.77 2.99
N VAL A 43 11.94 -13.31 4.05
CA VAL A 43 13.34 -12.98 4.43
C VAL A 43 14.38 -13.37 3.38
N GLN A 44 13.99 -14.18 2.41
CA GLN A 44 14.82 -14.62 1.29
C GLN A 44 14.68 -13.69 0.08
N ALA A 45 13.84 -12.64 0.17
CA ALA A 45 13.63 -11.68 -0.89
C ALA A 45 14.90 -10.88 -1.13
N GLU A 46 15.32 -10.82 -2.38
CA GLU A 46 16.48 -10.06 -2.84
C GLU A 46 16.07 -8.94 -3.81
N MET A 47 14.93 -9.12 -4.49
CA MET A 47 14.48 -8.22 -5.54
C MET A 47 12.96 -8.09 -5.57
N ILE A 48 12.47 -6.90 -5.90
CA ILE A 48 11.06 -6.65 -6.25
C ILE A 48 11.00 -6.14 -7.68
N ASN A 49 10.19 -6.80 -8.50
CA ASN A 49 9.89 -6.41 -9.87
C ASN A 49 8.45 -5.93 -9.95
N VAL A 50 8.27 -4.64 -10.25
CA VAL A 50 6.95 -4.06 -10.51
C VAL A 50 6.76 -3.94 -12.01
N THR A 51 5.91 -4.81 -12.55
CA THR A 51 5.76 -5.03 -13.99
C THR A 51 4.38 -4.59 -14.45
N GLY A 52 4.33 -3.53 -15.23
CA GLY A 52 3.12 -3.12 -15.97
C GLY A 52 3.13 -3.75 -17.35
N ARG A 53 2.13 -4.56 -17.66
CA ARG A 53 1.97 -5.25 -18.94
C ARG A 53 0.82 -4.62 -19.73
N ARG A 54 1.10 -4.26 -20.99
CA ARG A 54 0.09 -3.74 -21.90
C ARG A 54 -0.92 -4.82 -22.26
N GLY A 55 -2.20 -4.50 -22.16
CA GLY A 55 -3.29 -5.35 -22.63
C GLY A 55 -3.49 -5.28 -24.14
N SER A 56 -4.74 -5.40 -24.59
CA SER A 56 -5.08 -5.55 -26.00
C SER A 56 -4.87 -4.28 -26.83
N GLY A 57 -4.75 -3.10 -26.22
CA GLY A 57 -4.71 -1.83 -26.92
C GLY A 57 -4.12 -0.68 -26.11
N PHE A 58 -4.24 0.53 -26.64
CA PHE A 58 -3.62 1.74 -26.07
C PHE A 58 -4.37 2.27 -24.85
N ARG A 59 -5.62 1.84 -24.61
CA ARG A 59 -6.33 2.17 -23.37
C ARG A 59 -5.86 1.30 -22.21
N SER A 60 -4.54 1.23 -22.03
CA SER A 60 -3.84 0.33 -21.11
C SER A 60 -2.73 1.02 -20.32
N ASP A 61 -2.82 2.34 -20.10
CA ASP A 61 -1.85 3.03 -19.23
C ASP A 61 -2.02 2.57 -17.78
N ILE A 62 -0.90 2.31 -17.11
CA ILE A 62 -0.86 1.89 -15.71
C ILE A 62 -0.16 2.99 -14.92
N ALA A 63 -0.71 3.33 -13.76
CA ALA A 63 -0.16 4.34 -12.85
C ALA A 63 0.10 3.72 -11.47
N LEU A 64 1.14 4.21 -10.80
CA LEU A 64 1.59 3.85 -9.47
C LEU A 64 1.98 5.10 -8.70
N ASP A 65 1.65 5.13 -7.42
CA ASP A 65 2.07 6.20 -6.52
C ASP A 65 2.37 5.67 -5.12
N ASP A 66 3.18 6.43 -4.37
CA ASP A 66 3.52 6.18 -2.97
C ASP A 66 3.97 4.74 -2.67
N PHE A 67 4.92 4.23 -3.47
CA PHE A 67 5.50 2.89 -3.27
C PHE A 67 6.22 2.85 -1.92
N LYS A 68 5.82 1.95 -1.01
CA LYS A 68 6.42 1.83 0.32
C LYS A 68 6.72 0.37 0.70
N ILE A 69 7.83 0.17 1.39
CA ILE A 69 8.16 -1.05 2.12
C ILE A 69 8.24 -0.68 3.60
N TYR A 70 7.45 -1.35 4.44
CA TYR A 70 7.43 -1.14 5.88
C TYR A 70 7.28 -2.47 6.61
N GLN A 71 7.58 -2.45 7.91
CA GLN A 71 7.49 -3.64 8.75
C GLN A 71 6.02 -3.94 9.13
N GLY A 72 5.42 -5.07 8.69
CA GLY A 72 4.01 -5.44 8.98
C GLY A 72 3.42 -6.58 8.10
N HIS A 73 2.31 -7.22 8.51
CA HIS A 73 1.66 -8.37 7.81
C HIS A 73 0.58 -7.96 6.79
N CYS A 74 0.25 -8.83 5.82
CA CYS A 74 -0.57 -8.43 4.66
C CYS A 74 -2.09 -8.75 4.75
N ASN A 75 -2.60 -9.61 5.66
CA ASN A 75 -4.06 -9.83 5.84
C ASN A 75 -4.43 -10.51 7.19
N CYS A 76 -5.56 -10.08 7.81
CA CYS A 76 -6.18 -10.73 8.98
C CYS A 76 -7.71 -10.91 8.81
N PRO A 77 -8.33 -12.02 9.30
CA PRO A 77 -9.79 -12.15 9.41
C PRO A 77 -10.46 -11.01 10.20
N PRO A 78 -11.77 -10.74 10.00
CA PRO A 78 -12.47 -9.69 10.73
C PRO A 78 -12.31 -9.82 12.25
N PHE A 79 -12.01 -8.70 12.91
CA PHE A 79 -11.78 -8.61 14.36
C PHE A 79 -10.52 -9.33 14.87
N THR A 80 -9.57 -9.60 13.98
CA THR A 80 -8.24 -10.09 14.36
C THR A 80 -7.17 -9.23 13.72
N PHE A 81 -6.05 -9.11 14.42
CA PHE A 81 -4.93 -8.28 13.99
C PHE A 81 -3.61 -8.81 14.53
N GLY A 82 -2.51 -8.21 14.09
CA GLY A 82 -1.17 -8.58 14.52
C GLY A 82 -0.68 -9.90 13.92
N THR A 83 0.49 -10.37 14.37
CA THR A 83 1.18 -11.53 13.79
C THR A 83 0.28 -12.75 13.70
N ASN A 84 0.15 -13.34 12.51
CA ASN A 84 -0.72 -14.50 12.23
C ASN A 84 -2.19 -14.31 12.65
N CYS A 85 -2.68 -13.07 12.75
CA CYS A 85 -4.03 -12.77 13.24
C CYS A 85 -4.28 -13.28 14.67
N ASN A 86 -3.23 -13.43 15.46
CA ASN A 86 -3.32 -14.08 16.77
C ASN A 86 -3.87 -13.16 17.87
N LYS A 87 -4.01 -11.86 17.60
CA LYS A 87 -4.62 -10.90 18.51
C LYS A 87 -6.06 -10.65 18.10
N THR A 88 -6.95 -10.64 19.09
CA THR A 88 -8.34 -10.24 18.90
C THR A 88 -8.46 -8.74 19.09
N CYS A 89 -9.11 -8.06 18.15
CA CYS A 89 -9.37 -6.64 18.25
C CYS A 89 -10.24 -6.33 19.45
N VAL A 90 -9.92 -5.24 20.15
CA VAL A 90 -10.64 -4.78 21.35
C VAL A 90 -11.92 -4.01 21.04
N CYS A 91 -12.35 -4.02 19.77
CA CYS A 91 -13.52 -3.33 19.26
C CYS A 91 -14.82 -3.83 19.90
N ASP A 92 -15.76 -2.92 20.13
CA ASP A 92 -17.15 -3.29 20.36
C ASP A 92 -17.75 -3.81 19.05
N GLN A 93 -17.81 -5.14 18.91
CA GLN A 93 -18.29 -5.80 17.69
C GLN A 93 -19.73 -5.41 17.32
N SER A 94 -20.56 -4.97 18.27
CA SER A 94 -21.91 -4.51 17.97
C SER A 94 -21.94 -3.17 17.24
N LYS A 95 -20.89 -2.35 17.40
CA LYS A 95 -20.77 -0.98 16.91
C LYS A 95 -19.63 -0.78 15.91
N SER A 96 -18.91 -1.85 15.59
CA SER A 96 -17.78 -1.85 14.66
C SER A 96 -18.09 -2.72 13.43
N LEU A 97 -17.55 -2.35 12.28
CA LEU A 97 -17.62 -3.11 11.03
C LEU A 97 -16.54 -4.20 11.00
N LEU A 98 -15.30 -3.83 11.33
CA LEU A 98 -14.12 -4.69 11.43
C LEU A 98 -13.03 -3.93 12.20
N CYS A 99 -11.82 -4.47 12.26
CA CYS A 99 -10.64 -3.72 12.66
C CYS A 99 -9.54 -3.81 11.60
N ASP A 100 -8.65 -2.83 11.63
CA ASP A 100 -7.43 -2.83 10.87
C ASP A 100 -6.59 -4.07 11.23
N LYS A 101 -6.11 -4.74 10.19
CA LYS A 101 -5.39 -6.01 10.31
C LYS A 101 -4.00 -5.88 10.94
N ASP A 102 -3.42 -4.69 10.90
CA ASP A 102 -2.04 -4.42 11.33
C ASP A 102 -2.04 -3.79 12.72
N THR A 103 -2.88 -2.77 12.92
CA THR A 103 -2.93 -1.98 14.16
C THR A 103 -3.99 -2.48 15.14
N GLY A 104 -5.01 -3.19 14.65
CA GLY A 104 -6.18 -3.56 15.44
C GLY A 104 -7.17 -2.42 15.65
N GLU A 105 -6.98 -1.29 14.97
CA GLU A 105 -7.84 -0.11 15.05
C GLU A 105 -9.25 -0.41 14.53
N CYS A 106 -10.28 0.05 15.23
CA CYS A 106 -11.65 -0.32 14.91
C CYS A 106 -12.26 0.58 13.82
N LEU A 107 -12.79 -0.05 12.77
CA LEU A 107 -13.61 0.64 11.78
C LEU A 107 -15.05 0.75 12.30
N CYS A 108 -15.48 1.94 12.72
CA CYS A 108 -16.77 2.12 13.39
C CYS A 108 -17.98 2.17 12.45
N LYS A 109 -19.12 1.66 12.92
CA LYS A 109 -20.43 1.89 12.28
C LYS A 109 -20.82 3.36 12.46
N ASN A 110 -21.63 3.88 11.54
CA ASN A 110 -22.16 5.24 11.61
C ASN A 110 -22.73 5.58 13.00
N GLY A 111 -22.40 6.76 13.54
CA GLY A 111 -22.78 7.19 14.88
C GLY A 111 -21.79 6.82 15.99
N TRP A 112 -20.73 6.07 15.70
CA TRP A 112 -19.71 5.62 16.66
C TRP A 112 -18.30 6.05 16.28
N THR A 113 -17.46 6.28 17.28
CA THR A 113 -16.06 6.72 17.14
C THR A 113 -15.21 6.25 18.32
N GLY A 114 -13.92 6.59 18.30
CA GLY A 114 -12.92 6.20 19.28
C GLY A 114 -12.34 4.80 19.06
N VAL A 115 -11.21 4.52 19.72
CA VAL A 115 -10.36 3.32 19.48
C VAL A 115 -11.09 1.99 19.59
N LYS A 116 -12.17 1.89 20.39
CA LYS A 116 -13.00 0.67 20.53
C LYS A 116 -14.38 0.77 19.87
N CYS A 117 -14.67 1.86 19.14
CA CYS A 117 -16.02 2.23 18.70
C CYS A 117 -17.07 2.29 19.81
N SER A 118 -16.63 2.68 21.01
CA SER A 118 -17.47 2.82 22.20
C SER A 118 -17.98 4.25 22.40
N CYS A 119 -17.42 5.24 21.71
CA CYS A 119 -17.78 6.65 21.84
C CYS A 119 -18.88 6.99 20.83
N ARG A 120 -19.85 7.83 21.23
CA ARG A 120 -20.76 8.43 20.25
C ARG A 120 -20.01 9.51 19.48
N GLU A 121 -20.39 9.77 18.23
CA GLU A 121 -19.78 10.83 17.38
C GLU A 121 -19.56 12.19 18.08
N LYS A 122 -20.38 12.52 19.08
CA LYS A 122 -20.24 13.75 19.86
C LYS A 122 -19.01 13.79 20.77
N THR A 123 -18.39 12.64 21.06
CA THR A 123 -17.20 12.50 21.89
C THR A 123 -16.05 12.00 20.99
N LYS A 124 -15.47 12.89 20.19
CA LYS A 124 -14.33 12.58 19.31
C LYS A 124 -13.04 12.71 20.12
N CYS A 125 -12.29 11.63 20.22
CA CYS A 125 -10.96 11.59 20.84
C CYS A 125 -9.89 11.43 19.76
N ASP A 126 -8.68 11.95 20.00
CA ASP A 126 -7.55 11.87 19.07
C ASP A 126 -6.92 10.46 19.04
N GLU A 127 -6.06 10.18 18.05
CA GLU A 127 -5.41 8.86 17.89
C GLU A 127 -4.65 8.42 19.15
N ASN A 128 -4.61 7.11 19.38
CA ASN A 128 -4.05 6.45 20.57
C ASN A 128 -4.65 6.90 21.93
N SER A 129 -5.92 7.31 21.93
CA SER A 129 -6.70 7.59 23.14
C SER A 129 -8.05 6.84 23.19
N PHE A 130 -8.55 6.53 24.38
CA PHE A 130 -9.85 5.89 24.60
C PHE A 130 -10.78 6.81 25.39
N CYS A 131 -12.10 6.67 25.19
CA CYS A 131 -13.09 7.45 25.94
C CYS A 131 -13.67 6.67 27.12
N GLU A 132 -13.90 7.39 28.22
CA GLU A 132 -14.79 6.97 29.31
C GLU A 132 -15.85 8.07 29.50
N GLY A 133 -17.07 7.82 29.04
CA GLY A 133 -18.13 8.84 28.98
C GLY A 133 -17.85 9.94 27.95
N SER A 134 -17.58 11.16 28.42
CA SER A 134 -17.23 12.34 27.59
C SER A 134 -15.75 12.73 27.66
N ASN A 135 -14.93 11.97 28.39
CA ASN A 135 -13.51 12.25 28.61
C ASN A 135 -12.64 11.33 27.77
N CYS A 136 -11.48 11.81 27.31
CA CYS A 136 -10.48 11.07 26.54
C CYS A 136 -9.22 10.79 27.39
N PHE A 137 -8.62 9.61 27.25
CA PHE A 137 -7.45 9.14 28.02
C PHE A 137 -6.44 8.48 27.07
N CYS A 138 -5.14 8.76 27.17
CA CYS A 138 -4.12 8.07 26.36
C CYS A 138 -4.01 6.58 26.75
N ASN A 139 -3.67 5.73 25.78
CA ASN A 139 -3.30 4.33 26.02
C ASN A 139 -1.98 4.23 26.84
N ASP A 140 -1.84 3.15 27.61
CA ASP A 140 -0.62 2.87 28.38
C ASP A 140 0.61 2.81 27.47
N GLY A 141 1.66 3.57 27.82
CA GLY A 141 2.93 3.60 27.07
C GLY A 141 3.05 4.73 26.03
N VAL A 142 2.00 5.54 25.83
CA VAL A 142 2.03 6.69 24.89
C VAL A 142 2.23 8.01 25.66
N LEU A 143 3.03 8.93 25.10
CA LEU A 143 3.38 10.21 25.76
C LEU A 143 2.16 11.13 25.92
N ASN A 144 2.02 11.69 27.12
CA ASN A 144 0.87 12.51 27.52
C ASN A 144 1.01 13.97 27.06
N LYS A 145 0.31 14.35 26.00
CA LYS A 145 -0.16 15.73 25.78
C LYS A 145 -1.67 15.72 25.63
N PRO A 146 -2.38 16.79 26.01
CA PRO A 146 -3.84 16.78 26.24
C PRO A 146 -4.71 16.33 25.04
N THR A 147 -4.11 16.18 23.85
CA THR A 147 -4.80 15.96 22.58
C THR A 147 -3.96 15.21 21.54
N ASN A 148 -2.83 14.59 21.87
CA ASN A 148 -2.04 13.86 20.85
C ASN A 148 -1.20 12.77 21.51
N CYS A 149 -1.64 11.53 21.37
CA CYS A 149 -0.93 10.34 21.78
C CYS A 149 -0.33 9.73 20.47
N SER A 150 1.00 9.74 20.23
CA SER A 150 1.61 9.34 18.93
C SER A 150 2.39 8.03 18.97
N ASP A 151 2.18 7.14 17.99
CA ASP A 151 2.97 5.93 17.69
C ASP A 151 3.63 6.06 16.29
N GLU A 152 4.89 5.63 16.13
CA GLU A 152 5.63 5.72 14.84
C GLU A 152 5.71 4.36 14.11
N VAL A 153 5.37 4.33 12.81
CA VAL A 153 5.54 3.17 11.90
C VAL A 153 6.92 3.22 11.24
N LEU A 154 7.66 2.12 11.26
CA LEU A 154 8.99 2.03 10.63
C LEU A 154 8.88 1.76 9.11
N VAL A 155 9.03 2.82 8.31
CA VAL A 155 9.18 2.75 6.85
C VAL A 155 10.64 2.41 6.52
N LEU A 156 10.84 1.30 5.80
CA LEU A 156 12.17 0.81 5.41
C LEU A 156 12.60 1.35 4.03
N TYR A 157 11.64 1.62 3.15
CA TYR A 157 11.85 2.22 1.84
C TYR A 157 10.59 2.96 1.41
N SER A 158 10.75 4.09 0.73
CA SER A 158 9.64 4.84 0.14
C SER A 158 10.07 5.53 -1.14
N CYS A 159 9.22 5.46 -2.16
CA CYS A 159 9.33 6.22 -3.39
C CYS A 159 7.96 6.82 -3.71
N SER A 160 7.83 8.14 -3.50
CA SER A 160 6.61 8.91 -3.80
C SER A 160 6.63 9.51 -5.21
N PHE A 161 7.68 9.27 -6.00
CA PHE A 161 7.84 9.79 -7.38
C PHE A 161 7.82 11.32 -7.56
N GLU A 162 7.85 12.09 -6.46
CA GLU A 162 8.01 13.56 -6.48
C GLU A 162 9.37 14.01 -7.04
N THR A 163 10.38 13.14 -6.92
CA THR A 163 11.71 13.28 -7.54
C THR A 163 11.83 12.37 -8.77
N ASP A 164 12.96 12.44 -9.49
CA ASP A 164 13.15 11.59 -10.66
C ASP A 164 13.20 10.10 -10.28
N ILE A 165 12.66 9.23 -11.12
CA ILE A 165 12.49 7.80 -10.83
C ILE A 165 13.82 7.08 -10.49
N GLU A 166 14.93 7.55 -11.07
CA GLU A 166 16.28 7.04 -10.81
C GLU A 166 16.75 7.33 -9.38
N THR A 167 16.23 8.39 -8.75
CA THR A 167 16.54 8.73 -7.36
C THR A 167 15.96 7.74 -6.36
N CYS A 168 14.96 6.94 -6.78
CA CYS A 168 14.41 5.86 -5.98
C CYS A 168 15.26 4.58 -6.00
N SER A 169 16.46 4.59 -6.60
CA SER A 169 17.31 3.39 -6.78
C SER A 169 16.60 2.27 -7.55
N ILE A 170 15.75 2.66 -8.49
CA ILE A 170 14.96 1.78 -9.36
C ILE A 170 15.72 1.57 -10.67
N TYR A 171 15.87 0.33 -11.11
CA TYR A 171 16.31 0.02 -12.47
C TYR A 171 15.10 -0.14 -13.40
N ASN A 172 14.93 0.82 -14.31
CA ASN A 172 13.76 0.93 -15.18
C ASN A 172 14.05 0.35 -16.57
N HIS A 173 13.39 -0.75 -16.91
CA HIS A 173 13.62 -1.49 -18.16
C HIS A 173 12.32 -2.03 -18.78
N GLY A 174 12.44 -2.81 -19.86
CA GLY A 174 11.30 -3.21 -20.70
C GLY A 174 11.04 -2.25 -21.88
N GLU A 175 10.11 -2.61 -22.76
CA GLU A 175 9.71 -1.81 -23.91
C GLU A 175 8.80 -0.65 -23.51
N MET A 176 7.88 -0.88 -22.56
CA MET A 176 7.19 0.20 -21.87
C MET A 176 8.14 0.75 -20.82
N LYS A 177 8.32 2.07 -20.73
CA LYS A 177 9.10 2.66 -19.64
C LYS A 177 8.17 3.25 -18.61
N TRP A 178 8.51 3.09 -17.33
CA TRP A 178 7.91 3.87 -16.25
C TRP A 178 8.41 5.31 -16.34
N ARG A 179 7.50 6.28 -16.28
CA ARG A 179 7.81 7.71 -16.43
C ARG A 179 7.10 8.50 -15.35
N LYS A 180 7.70 9.62 -14.95
CA LYS A 180 7.09 10.57 -14.02
C LYS A 180 6.04 11.42 -14.73
N HIS A 181 4.89 11.67 -14.11
CA HIS A 181 3.81 12.50 -14.64
C HIS A 181 2.99 13.14 -13.52
N SER A 182 2.23 14.18 -13.83
CA SER A 182 1.43 14.94 -12.83
C SER A 182 -0.03 15.18 -13.22
N ASN A 183 -0.37 15.03 -14.50
CA ASN A 183 -1.72 15.21 -15.02
C ASN A 183 -2.37 13.84 -15.31
N GLY A 184 -3.56 13.82 -15.91
CA GLY A 184 -4.13 12.58 -16.43
C GLY A 184 -3.19 11.87 -17.39
N THR A 185 -3.20 10.53 -17.38
CA THR A 185 -2.39 9.75 -18.31
C THR A 185 -2.70 10.11 -19.78
N PRO A 186 -1.71 10.07 -20.69
CA PRO A 186 -1.88 10.60 -22.05
C PRO A 186 -2.90 9.86 -22.92
N SER A 187 -3.13 8.55 -22.73
CA SER A 187 -4.15 7.85 -23.51
C SER A 187 -5.56 8.23 -23.08
N ASP A 188 -6.48 8.26 -24.04
CA ASP A 188 -7.86 8.58 -23.75
C ASP A 188 -8.49 7.55 -22.80
N ASN A 189 -9.24 8.04 -21.80
CA ASN A 189 -9.97 7.22 -20.82
C ASN A 189 -9.08 6.24 -20.04
N THR A 190 -7.81 6.55 -19.83
CA THR A 190 -6.91 5.78 -18.98
C THR A 190 -6.57 6.47 -17.66
N GLY A 191 -5.96 5.70 -16.76
CA GLY A 191 -5.25 6.19 -15.57
C GLY A 191 -6.04 7.05 -14.58
N PRO A 192 -5.33 7.61 -13.58
CA PRO A 192 -5.86 8.63 -12.69
C PRO A 192 -5.85 10.01 -13.36
N TYR A 193 -6.57 10.98 -12.79
CA TYR A 193 -6.55 12.38 -13.26
C TYR A 193 -5.39 13.21 -12.67
N SER A 194 -4.82 12.76 -11.56
CA SER A 194 -3.72 13.39 -10.82
C SER A 194 -3.04 12.37 -9.90
N ALA A 195 -1.89 12.74 -9.34
CA ALA A 195 -1.21 11.99 -8.28
C ALA A 195 -2.13 11.71 -7.07
N LYS A 196 -1.83 10.65 -6.32
CA LYS A 196 -2.56 10.27 -5.10
C LYS A 196 -2.21 11.22 -3.96
N GLU A 197 -0.91 11.43 -3.77
CA GLU A 197 -0.31 12.37 -2.85
C GLU A 197 0.66 13.26 -3.64
N GLY A 198 0.94 14.48 -3.16
CA GLY A 198 1.87 15.36 -3.83
C GLY A 198 1.43 15.79 -5.23
N THR A 199 2.37 15.84 -6.16
CA THR A 199 2.21 16.36 -7.52
C THR A 199 2.48 15.32 -8.59
N PHE A 200 3.38 14.36 -8.35
CA PHE A 200 3.87 13.45 -9.37
C PHE A 200 3.65 11.99 -9.00
N TYR A 201 3.46 11.17 -10.03
CA TYR A 201 3.31 9.73 -9.91
C TYR A 201 4.06 9.03 -11.05
N ALA A 202 4.28 7.71 -10.94
CA ALA A 202 4.86 6.91 -12.00
C ALA A 202 3.78 6.31 -12.90
N TYR A 203 3.99 6.28 -14.22
CA TYR A 203 3.08 5.62 -15.14
C TYR A 203 3.79 4.98 -16.33
N THR A 204 3.12 4.02 -16.97
CA THR A 204 3.49 3.48 -18.28
C THR A 204 2.49 3.93 -19.34
N GLU A 205 3.00 4.16 -20.55
CA GLU A 205 2.18 4.57 -21.70
C GLU A 205 2.06 3.43 -22.70
N ALA A 206 0.82 3.10 -23.07
CA ALA A 206 0.54 1.98 -23.95
C ALA A 206 0.47 2.36 -25.44
N THR A 207 0.37 3.65 -25.77
CA THR A 207 0.30 4.12 -27.16
C THR A 207 1.54 3.73 -27.97
N GLY A 208 1.33 3.15 -29.15
CA GLY A 208 2.41 2.76 -30.07
C GLY A 208 3.13 1.46 -29.73
N LEU A 209 2.71 0.75 -28.68
CA LEU A 209 3.31 -0.51 -28.24
C LEU A 209 2.45 -1.72 -28.63
N SER A 210 3.06 -2.90 -28.60
CA SER A 210 2.39 -4.17 -28.93
C SER A 210 1.78 -4.83 -27.70
N THR A 211 0.74 -5.63 -27.91
CA THR A 211 0.09 -6.42 -26.84
C THR A 211 1.13 -7.29 -26.12
N GLY A 212 1.12 -7.24 -24.80
CA GLY A 212 2.04 -8.00 -23.96
C GLY A 212 3.42 -7.36 -23.78
N ASN A 213 3.73 -6.20 -24.37
CA ASN A 213 4.92 -5.43 -23.98
C ASN A 213 4.85 -5.05 -22.50
N GLU A 214 6.02 -4.93 -21.88
CA GLU A 214 6.13 -4.73 -20.43
C GLU A 214 6.99 -3.52 -20.09
N GLY A 215 6.70 -2.90 -18.96
CA GLY A 215 7.59 -1.98 -18.29
C GLY A 215 7.86 -2.44 -16.88
N VAL A 216 9.14 -2.50 -16.51
CA VAL A 216 9.58 -3.12 -15.27
C VAL A 216 10.37 -2.11 -14.45
N MET A 217 9.94 -1.89 -13.21
CA MET A 217 10.75 -1.26 -12.16
C MET A 217 11.33 -2.35 -11.28
N GLU A 218 12.65 -2.50 -11.32
CA GLU A 218 13.39 -3.42 -10.48
C GLU A 218 13.97 -2.69 -9.26
N ILE A 219 13.71 -3.23 -8.08
CA ILE A 219 14.16 -2.68 -6.79
C ILE A 219 15.02 -3.73 -6.10
N SER A 220 16.31 -3.43 -5.93
CA SER A 220 17.22 -4.29 -5.17
C SER A 220 17.00 -4.12 -3.67
N LEU A 221 16.82 -5.23 -2.96
CA LEU A 221 16.68 -5.26 -1.50
C LEU A 221 18.02 -5.43 -0.78
N ALA A 222 19.15 -5.48 -1.50
CA ALA A 222 20.47 -5.73 -0.92
C ALA A 222 20.89 -4.72 0.17
N ASN A 223 20.39 -3.49 0.10
CA ASN A 223 20.63 -2.45 1.09
C ASN A 223 19.65 -2.48 2.26
N LEU A 224 18.57 -3.25 2.16
CA LEU A 224 17.59 -3.47 3.21
C LEU A 224 18.03 -4.71 3.99
N ASN A 225 18.52 -4.54 5.21
CA ASN A 225 18.91 -5.67 6.06
C ASN A 225 17.67 -6.41 6.59
N LEU A 226 16.98 -7.16 5.72
CA LEU A 226 15.78 -7.92 6.04
C LEU A 226 16.02 -8.98 7.13
N SER A 227 17.25 -9.48 7.25
CA SER A 227 17.64 -10.45 8.27
C SER A 227 17.63 -9.90 9.71
N LYS A 228 17.74 -8.57 9.87
CA LYS A 228 17.55 -7.88 11.16
C LYS A 228 16.08 -7.93 11.62
N TYR A 229 15.15 -8.27 10.73
CA TYR A 229 13.71 -8.26 10.96
C TYR A 229 13.12 -9.68 10.72
N PRO A 230 13.44 -10.68 11.57
CA PRO A 230 13.10 -12.08 11.32
C PRO A 230 11.59 -12.42 11.34
N ILE A 231 11.27 -13.56 10.73
CA ILE A 231 10.00 -14.11 10.18
C ILE A 231 8.75 -14.10 11.10
N SER A 232 8.81 -13.64 12.36
CA SER A 232 7.54 -13.33 13.06
C SER A 232 6.88 -12.05 12.52
N ASN A 233 7.56 -11.33 11.63
CA ASN A 233 7.13 -10.13 10.92
C ASN A 233 7.37 -10.39 9.43
N SER A 234 6.32 -10.69 8.66
CA SER A 234 6.41 -10.45 7.22
C SER A 234 6.59 -8.95 7.01
N THR A 235 7.34 -8.56 5.99
CA THR A 235 7.47 -7.17 5.57
C THR A 235 6.48 -6.99 4.43
N CYS A 236 5.56 -6.05 4.51
CA CYS A 236 4.53 -5.89 3.49
C CYS A 236 4.74 -4.62 2.69
N TYR A 237 4.50 -4.75 1.39
CA TYR A 237 4.50 -3.69 0.41
C TYR A 237 3.13 -3.00 0.37
N GLN A 238 3.09 -1.68 0.16
CA GLN A 238 1.89 -0.93 -0.18
C GLN A 238 2.18 -0.05 -1.40
N HIS A 239 1.29 -0.08 -2.39
CA HIS A 239 1.07 1.07 -3.29
C HIS A 239 -0.34 1.58 -3.09
N ALA A 240 -0.58 2.84 -3.45
CA ALA A 240 -1.92 3.39 -3.65
C ALA A 240 -2.17 3.62 -5.14
#